data_AF-C4IG76-F1
#
_entry.id   AF-C4IG76-F1
#
_cell.length_a   1.000
_cell.length_b   1.000
_cell.length_c   1.000
_cell.angle_alpha   90.00
_cell.angle_beta   90.00
_cell.angle_gamma   90.00
#
_symmetry.space_group_name_H-M   'P 1'
#
loop_
_entity.id
_entity.type
_entity.pdbx_description
1 polymer ?
#
loop_
_entity_poly.entity_id
_entity_poly.type
_entity_poly.pdbx_seq_one_letter_code
_entity_poly.pdbx_strand_id
1 'polypeptide(L)'
;MAHTSICAKDSGGPYDYNMVTDLVNLAEANKLNYAVDIYPFYGSDVGAALRGGNDIRGALIGPGVSASHGMERTHYKALENTVKLIYHYLTKETLR
;
A
#
# COMPACT_ATOMS: atom_id res chain seq x y z
N MET A 1 -5.91 -12.53 -5.11
CA MET A 1 -4.48 -12.33 -4.79
C MET A 1 -3.63 -11.83 -5.98
N ALA A 2 -4.20 -11.47 -7.14
CA ALA A 2 -3.42 -10.98 -8.28
C ALA A 2 -3.35 -9.44 -8.37
N HIS A 3 -3.52 -8.74 -7.25
CA HIS A 3 -3.59 -7.27 -7.15
C HIS A 3 -2.51 -6.74 -6.20
N THR A 4 -2.18 -5.46 -6.32
CA THR A 4 -1.52 -4.71 -5.24
C THR A 4 -2.56 -4.28 -4.22
N SER A 5 -2.28 -4.50 -2.95
CA SER A 5 -3.09 -4.01 -1.84
C SER A 5 -2.71 -2.56 -1.54
N ILE A 6 -3.72 -1.72 -1.36
CA ILE A 6 -3.61 -0.37 -0.79
C ILE A 6 -4.36 -0.44 0.53
N CYS A 7 -3.62 -0.49 1.64
CA CYS A 7 -4.24 -0.64 2.94
C CYS A 7 -4.76 0.71 3.42
N ALA A 8 -6.06 0.80 3.66
CA ALA A 8 -6.67 2.01 4.21
C ALA A 8 -6.49 2.11 5.73
N LYS A 9 -6.40 0.96 6.42
CA LYS A 9 -6.32 0.87 7.88
C LYS A 9 -5.74 -0.47 8.33
N ASP A 10 -4.90 -0.42 9.36
CA ASP A 10 -4.43 -1.60 10.10
C ASP A 10 -4.98 -1.63 11.54
N SER A 11 -4.43 -2.47 12.41
CA SER A 11 -4.82 -2.54 13.83
C SER A 11 -4.59 -1.24 14.62
N GLY A 12 -3.67 -0.38 14.16
CA GLY A 12 -3.34 0.90 14.76
C GLY A 12 -4.27 2.04 14.36
N GLY A 13 -5.03 1.89 13.27
CA GLY A 13 -5.96 2.93 12.80
C GLY A 13 -5.84 3.22 11.31
N PRO A 14 -6.63 4.20 10.81
CA PRO A 14 -6.52 4.64 9.43
C PRO A 14 -5.17 5.31 9.15
N TYR A 15 -4.66 5.14 7.94
CA TYR A 15 -3.51 5.88 7.43
C TYR A 15 -3.89 7.30 7.00
N ASP A 16 -2.90 8.09 6.56
CA ASP A 16 -3.16 9.44 6.03
C ASP A 16 -4.13 9.39 4.85
N TYR A 17 -5.28 10.04 5.01
CA TYR A 17 -6.38 9.99 4.04
C TYR A 17 -5.94 10.45 2.65
N ASN A 18 -5.22 11.58 2.58
CA ASN A 18 -4.80 12.16 1.30
C ASN A 18 -3.77 11.26 0.60
N MET A 19 -2.84 10.68 1.34
CA MET A 19 -1.82 9.79 0.80
C MET A 19 -2.42 8.48 0.28
N VAL A 20 -3.41 7.91 0.98
CA VAL A 20 -4.17 6.74 0.49
C VAL A 20 -5.00 7.09 -0.74
N THR A 21 -5.72 8.21 -0.72
CA THR A 21 -6.49 8.69 -1.88
C THR A 21 -5.61 8.91 -3.10
N ASP A 22 -4.44 9.54 -2.93
CA ASP A 22 -3.45 9.71 -3.99
C ASP A 22 -3.02 8.37 -4.61
N LEU A 23 -2.73 7.37 -3.78
CA LEU A 23 -2.34 6.04 -4.26
C LEU A 23 -3.46 5.34 -5.02
N VAL A 24 -4.70 5.45 -4.54
CA VAL A 24 -5.88 4.92 -5.23
C VAL A 24 -6.06 5.59 -6.60
N ASN A 25 -6.01 6.92 -6.65
CA ASN A 25 -6.14 7.68 -7.89
C ASN A 25 -5.04 7.31 -8.90
N LEU A 26 -3.79 7.12 -8.44
CA LEU A 26 -2.69 6.68 -9.29
C LEU A 26 -2.90 5.27 -9.84
N ALA A 27 -3.41 4.35 -9.01
CA ALA A 27 -3.72 2.99 -9.45
C ALA A 27 -4.83 2.98 -10.50
N GLU A 28 -5.89 3.76 -10.30
CA GLU A 28 -7.00 3.90 -11.25
C GLU A 28 -6.57 4.54 -12.58
N ALA A 29 -5.87 5.68 -12.52
CA ALA A 29 -5.42 6.40 -13.70
C ALA A 29 -4.50 5.56 -14.60
N ASN A 30 -3.70 4.68 -14.00
CA ASN A 30 -2.77 3.81 -14.71
C ASN A 30 -3.32 2.39 -14.92
N LYS A 31 -4.61 2.15 -14.64
CA LYS A 31 -5.31 0.86 -14.83
C LYS A 31 -4.59 -0.32 -14.15
N LEU A 32 -4.03 -0.07 -12.97
CA LEU A 32 -3.39 -1.12 -12.17
C LEU A 32 -4.44 -1.98 -11.50
N ASN A 33 -4.16 -3.28 -11.36
CA ASN A 33 -5.03 -4.15 -10.58
C ASN A 33 -4.74 -3.93 -9.09
N TYR A 34 -5.69 -3.32 -8.38
CA TYR A 34 -5.53 -3.00 -6.96
C TYR A 34 -6.76 -3.38 -6.13
N ALA A 35 -6.59 -3.48 -4.81
CA ALA A 35 -7.66 -3.61 -3.85
C ALA A 35 -7.43 -2.67 -2.66
N VAL A 36 -8.49 -2.07 -2.14
CA VAL A 36 -8.44 -1.30 -0.89
C VAL A 36 -8.71 -2.26 0.27
N ASP A 37 -7.69 -2.53 1.07
CA ASP A 37 -7.74 -3.55 2.13
C ASP A 37 -7.76 -2.92 3.53
N ILE A 38 -8.29 -3.68 4.49
CA ILE A 38 -8.25 -3.37 5.93
C ILE A 38 -7.66 -4.58 6.65
N TYR A 39 -6.63 -4.36 7.47
CA TYR A 39 -5.96 -5.42 8.21
C TYR A 39 -6.14 -5.28 9.73
N PRO A 40 -7.25 -5.79 10.29
CA PRO A 40 -7.61 -5.54 11.69
C PRO A 40 -6.64 -6.15 12.72
N PHE A 41 -5.88 -7.18 12.33
CA PHE A 41 -4.97 -7.91 13.21
C PHE A 41 -3.49 -7.75 12.84
N TYR A 42 -3.18 -6.85 11.91
CA TYR A 42 -1.82 -6.57 11.44
C TYR A 42 -1.36 -5.22 11.99
N GLY A 43 -0.08 -5.10 12.35
CA GLY A 43 0.55 -3.83 12.71
C GLY A 43 1.62 -3.46 11.69
N SER A 44 1.60 -2.21 11.23
CA SER A 44 2.56 -1.70 10.25
C SER A 44 3.79 -1.03 10.86
N ASP A 45 4.84 -0.98 10.04
CA ASP A 45 6.04 -0.19 10.30
C ASP A 45 5.73 1.32 10.34
N VAL A 46 4.72 1.77 9.61
CA VAL A 46 4.20 3.15 9.70
C VAL A 46 3.71 3.45 11.12
N GLY A 47 2.89 2.56 11.69
CA GLY A 47 2.44 2.69 13.07
C GLY A 47 3.59 2.69 14.09
N ALA A 48 4.63 1.88 13.85
CA ALA A 48 5.84 1.88 14.66
C ALA A 48 6.61 3.21 14.56
N ALA A 49 6.79 3.76 13.36
CA ALA A 49 7.45 5.04 13.13
C ALA A 49 6.73 6.20 13.83
N LEU A 50 5.40 6.26 13.72
CA LEU A 50 4.59 7.29 14.39
C LEU A 50 4.69 7.20 15.91
N ARG A 51 4.59 5.99 16.49
CA ARG A 51 4.78 5.78 17.95
C ARG A 51 6.19 6.12 18.42
N GLY A 52 7.17 6.04 17.53
CA GLY A 52 8.54 6.51 17.78
C GLY A 52 8.69 8.03 17.88
N GLY A 53 7.61 8.80 17.69
CA GLY A 53 7.63 10.26 17.79
C GLY A 53 7.98 10.98 16.48
N ASN A 54 7.92 10.27 15.34
CA ASN A 54 8.16 10.90 14.03
C ASN A 54 6.93 11.67 13.56
N ASP A 55 7.13 12.92 13.15
CA ASP A 55 6.11 13.75 12.51
C ASP A 55 6.11 13.53 11.00
N ILE A 56 5.48 12.44 10.57
CA ILE A 56 5.43 12.00 9.17
C ILE A 56 4.02 11.56 8.78
N ARG A 57 3.70 11.66 7.50
CA ARG A 57 2.53 10.99 6.91
C ARG A 57 2.95 9.62 6.40
N GLY A 58 2.08 8.63 6.55
CA GLY A 58 2.34 7.28 6.08
C GLY A 58 1.12 6.62 5.48
N ALA A 59 1.36 5.72 4.54
CA ALA A 59 0.41 4.81 3.94
C ALA A 59 1.09 3.45 3.75
N LEU A 60 0.31 2.39 3.57
CA LEU A 60 0.81 1.04 3.37
C LEU A 60 0.31 0.46 2.04
N ILE A 61 1.24 -0.06 1.24
CA ILE A 61 0.97 -0.81 0.02
C ILE A 61 1.82 -2.07 -0.02
N GLY A 62 1.39 -3.05 -0.80
CA GLY A 62 2.19 -4.25 -1.04
C GLY A 62 1.47 -5.24 -1.96
N PRO A 63 2.16 -6.27 -2.45
CA PRO A 63 1.50 -7.32 -3.21
C PRO A 63 0.50 -8.06 -2.31
N GLY A 64 -0.63 -8.52 -2.85
CA GLY A 64 -1.48 -9.45 -2.12
C GLY A 64 -0.73 -10.76 -1.84
N VAL A 65 -0.55 -11.11 -0.57
CA VAL A 65 0.18 -12.30 -0.09
C VAL A 65 -0.75 -13.23 0.67
N SER A 66 -0.60 -14.54 0.47
CA SER A 66 -1.22 -15.59 1.28
C SER A 66 -0.21 -16.18 2.26
N ALA A 67 -0.71 -16.57 3.44
CA ALA A 67 0.06 -17.24 4.49
C ALA A 67 1.28 -16.43 4.97
N SER A 68 1.10 -15.12 5.21
CA SER A 68 2.15 -14.27 5.78
C SER A 68 2.64 -14.85 7.12
N HIS A 69 3.95 -14.75 7.38
CA HIS A 69 4.65 -15.42 8.49
C HIS A 69 4.68 -16.96 8.44
N GLY A 70 4.27 -17.57 7.32
CA GLY A 70 4.40 -19.00 7.03
C GLY A 70 5.15 -19.24 5.72
N MET A 71 4.65 -20.14 4.86
CA MET A 71 5.12 -20.24 3.48
C MET A 71 4.36 -19.24 2.61
N GLU A 72 4.97 -18.08 2.39
CA GLU A 72 4.35 -16.97 1.69
C GLU A 72 4.18 -17.25 0.20
N ARG A 73 3.00 -16.93 -0.34
CA ARG A 73 2.70 -17.06 -1.76
C ARG A 73 2.05 -15.79 -2.28
N THR A 74 2.49 -15.34 -3.45
CA THR A 74 1.92 -14.21 -4.16
C THR A 74 1.87 -14.49 -5.66
N HIS A 75 1.16 -13.64 -6.40
CA HIS A 75 1.19 -13.67 -7.86
C HIS A 75 2.26 -12.72 -8.39
N TYR A 76 2.97 -13.13 -9.43
CA TYR A 76 3.88 -12.23 -10.16
C TYR A 76 3.21 -10.90 -10.56
N LYS A 77 1.95 -10.97 -11.01
CA LYS A 77 1.16 -9.77 -11.36
C LYS A 77 0.93 -8.83 -10.16
N ALA A 78 0.83 -9.35 -8.93
CA ALA A 78 0.69 -8.51 -7.75
C ALA A 78 1.99 -7.72 -7.50
N LEU A 79 3.15 -8.38 -7.63
CA LEU A 79 4.46 -7.72 -7.56
C LEU A 79 4.60 -6.66 -8.65
N GLU A 80 4.27 -7.00 -9.89
CA GLU A 80 4.33 -6.07 -11.02
C GLU A 80 3.45 -4.82 -10.80
N ASN A 81 2.21 -4.99 -10.34
CA ASN A 81 1.32 -3.86 -10.03
C ASN A 81 1.85 -3.02 -8.87
N THR A 82 2.44 -3.65 -7.84
CA THR A 82 3.06 -2.93 -6.71
C THR A 82 4.20 -2.04 -7.18
N VAL A 83 5.10 -2.58 -8.02
CA VAL A 83 6.23 -1.83 -8.58
C VAL A 83 5.75 -0.69 -9.47
N LYS A 84 4.74 -0.92 -10.32
CA LYS A 84 4.13 0.14 -11.15
C LYS A 84 3.53 1.25 -10.29
N LEU A 85 2.83 0.91 -9.22
CA LEU A 85 2.25 1.90 -8.31
C LEU A 85 3.33 2.76 -7.65
N ILE A 86 4.42 2.14 -7.18
CA ILE A 86 5.59 2.85 -6.63
C ILE A 86 6.19 3.78 -7.69
N TYR A 87 6.39 3.29 -8.90
CA TYR A 87 6.93 4.09 -10.01
C TYR A 87 6.07 5.33 -10.28
N HIS A 88 4.75 5.17 -10.43
CA HIS A 88 3.85 6.29 -10.66
C HIS A 88 3.79 7.26 -9.48
N TYR A 89 3.87 6.77 -8.24
CA TYR A 89 3.92 7.63 -7.06
C TYR A 89 5.18 8.49 -7.03
N LEU A 90 6.34 7.93 -7.36
CA LEU A 90 7.62 8.65 -7.37
C LEU A 90 7.74 9.62 -8.55
N THR A 91 7.08 9.34 -9.69
CA THR A 91 7.20 10.13 -10.93
C THR A 91 6.04 11.10 -11.17
N LYS A 92 5.04 11.17 -10.28
CA LYS A 92 3.84 12.01 -10.44
C LYS A 92 4.12 13.51 -10.58
N GLU A 93 5.28 14.00 -10.12
CA GLU A 93 5.69 15.41 -10.26
C GLU A 93 6.65 15.64 -11.43
N THR A 94 7.47 14.65 -11.79
CA THR A 94 8.45 14.75 -12.90
C THR A 94 7.77 14.76 -14.28
N LEU A 95 6.48 14.40 -14.34
CA LEU A 95 5.67 14.38 -15.56
C LEU A 95 4.68 15.56 -15.65
N ARG A 96 4.84 16.60 -14.82
CA ARG A 96 4.10 17.86 -14.91
C ARG A 96 4.86 18.91 -15.70
#